data_AF-A0A183HCS7-F1
#
_entry.id   AF-A0A183HCS7-F1
#
_cell.length_a   1.000
_cell.length_b   1.000
_cell.length_c   1.000
_cell.angle_alpha   90.00
_cell.angle_beta   90.00
_cell.angle_gamma   90.00
#
_symmetry.space_group_name_H-M   'P 1'
#
loop_
_entity.id
_entity.type
_entity.pdbx_description
1 polymer ?
#
loop_
_entity_poly.entity_id
_entity_poly.type
_entity_poly.pdbx_seq_one_letter_code
_entity_poly.pdbx_strand_id
1 'polypeptide(L)'
;MRIVVIGAAPTGLGVAYRFYQLQNNNVDVAKNVELIILEKESSPGGLSRTVMDENGFLWDMGGHITFDHNLPYYNEAVRWAVDEWNILTRNCQVYF
;
A
#
# COMPACT_ATOMS: atom_id res chain seq x y z
N MET A 1 -23.61 -4.66 -7.47
CA MET A 1 -23.34 -4.24 -6.07
C MET A 1 -22.29 -3.15 -6.09
N ARG A 2 -22.35 -2.14 -5.21
CA ARG A 2 -21.33 -1.09 -5.15
C ARG A 2 -20.64 -1.11 -3.79
N ILE A 3 -19.31 -1.08 -3.80
CA ILE A 3 -18.46 -0.99 -2.60
C ILE A 3 -17.81 0.39 -2.62
N VAL A 4 -17.95 1.11 -1.51
CA VAL A 4 -17.30 2.42 -1.32
C VAL A 4 -16.28 2.28 -0.20
N VAL A 5 -15.04 2.63 -0.50
CA VAL A 5 -13.93 2.68 0.46
C VAL A 5 -13.58 4.13 0.70
N ILE A 6 -13.47 4.53 1.97
CA ILE A 6 -13.05 5.87 2.37
C ILE A 6 -11.62 5.79 2.90
N GLY A 7 -10.70 6.46 2.21
CA GLY A 7 -9.26 6.45 2.45
C GLY A 7 -8.51 5.53 1.49
N ALA A 8 -7.48 6.07 0.85
CA ALA A 8 -6.53 5.37 -0.01
C ALA A 8 -5.18 5.12 0.69
N ALA A 9 -5.21 4.86 1.99
CA ALA A 9 -4.08 4.34 2.76
C ALA A 9 -3.91 2.82 2.50
N PRO A 10 -2.86 2.15 3.02
CA PRO A 10 -2.60 0.73 2.73
C PRO A 10 -3.80 -0.20 2.93
N THR A 11 -4.64 0.06 3.93
CA THR A 11 -5.88 -0.71 4.17
C THR A 11 -6.86 -0.59 3.00
N GLY A 12 -7.14 0.63 2.52
CA GLY A 12 -8.07 0.86 1.42
C GLY A 12 -7.52 0.37 0.08
N LEU A 13 -6.22 0.57 -0.16
CA LEU A 13 -5.53 0.01 -1.32
C LEU A 13 -5.49 -1.52 -1.29
N GLY A 14 -5.44 -2.14 -0.10
CA GLY A 14 -5.56 -3.59 0.05
C GLY A 14 -6.90 -4.13 -0.45
N VAL A 15 -8.00 -3.39 -0.24
CA VAL A 15 -9.32 -3.73 -0.81
C VAL A 15 -9.26 -3.66 -2.34
N ALA A 16 -8.65 -2.61 -2.89
CA ALA A 16 -8.48 -2.43 -4.33
C ALA A 16 -7.66 -3.57 -4.95
N TYR A 17 -6.53 -3.91 -4.33
CA TYR A 17 -5.65 -4.98 -4.75
C TYR A 17 -6.37 -6.33 -4.75
N ARG A 18 -7.11 -6.64 -3.67
CA ARG A 18 -7.89 -7.89 -3.62
C ARG A 18 -8.97 -7.92 -4.69
N PHE A 19 -9.65 -6.80 -4.89
CA PHE A 19 -10.70 -6.70 -5.90
C PHE A 19 -10.16 -6.92 -7.32
N TYR A 20 -9.03 -6.30 -7.63
CA TYR A 20 -8.28 -6.50 -8.88
C TYR A 20 -7.92 -7.97 -9.11
N GLN A 21 -7.39 -8.65 -8.09
CA GLN A 21 -7.10 -10.10 -8.20
C GLN A 21 -8.35 -10.93 -8.47
N LEU A 22 -9.49 -10.63 -7.83
CA LEU A 22 -10.73 -11.38 -8.04
C LEU A 22 -11.29 -11.18 -9.45
N GLN A 23 -11.20 -9.96 -9.99
CA GLN A 23 -11.58 -9.67 -11.37
C GLN A 23 -10.69 -10.42 -12.37
N ASN A 24 -9.36 -10.39 -12.19
CA ASN A 24 -8.42 -11.09 -13.06
C ASN A 24 -8.58 -12.62 -13.02
N ASN A 25 -8.99 -13.17 -11.87
CA ASN A 25 -9.30 -14.59 -11.72
C ASN A 25 -10.72 -14.96 -12.19
N ASN A 26 -11.44 -14.04 -12.85
CA ASN A 26 -12.78 -14.25 -13.39
C ASN A 26 -13.82 -14.73 -12.37
N VAL A 27 -13.66 -14.36 -11.09
CA VAL A 27 -14.58 -14.75 -10.03
C VAL A 27 -15.94 -14.09 -10.27
N ASP A 28 -17.00 -14.89 -10.41
CA ASP A 28 -18.32 -14.41 -10.86
C ASP A 28 -18.90 -13.29 -10.00
N VAL A 29 -18.75 -13.36 -8.68
CA VAL A 29 -19.25 -12.31 -7.78
C VAL A 29 -18.57 -10.96 -8.01
N ALA A 30 -17.32 -10.94 -8.48
CA ALA A 30 -16.58 -9.70 -8.72
C ALA A 30 -16.94 -9.02 -10.05
N LYS A 31 -17.53 -9.76 -11.02
CA LYS A 31 -17.88 -9.22 -12.35
C LYS A 31 -18.93 -8.10 -12.30
N ASN A 32 -19.83 -8.16 -11.32
CA ASN A 32 -20.96 -7.22 -11.17
C ASN A 32 -20.78 -6.29 -9.96
N VAL A 33 -19.54 -6.10 -9.51
CA VAL A 33 -19.17 -5.19 -8.42
C VAL A 33 -18.50 -3.96 -8.99
N GLU A 34 -18.93 -2.80 -8.51
CA GLU A 34 -18.26 -1.52 -8.75
C GLU A 34 -17.57 -1.09 -7.46
N LEU A 35 -16.27 -0.79 -7.55
CA LEU A 35 -15.47 -0.29 -6.44
C LEU A 35 -15.15 1.19 -6.65
N ILE A 36 -15.47 2.03 -5.67
CA ILE A 36 -15.06 3.43 -5.62
C ILE A 36 -14.23 3.65 -4.37
N ILE A 37 -13.07 4.29 -4.53
CA ILE A 37 -12.20 4.70 -3.42
C ILE A 37 -12.19 6.22 -3.38
N LEU A 38 -12.50 6.79 -2.22
CA LEU A 38 -12.53 8.23 -2.00
C LEU A 38 -11.42 8.59 -1.01
N GLU A 39 -10.47 9.40 -1.46
CA GLU A 39 -9.39 9.94 -0.63
C GLU A 39 -9.54 11.46 -0.56
N LYS A 40 -9.34 12.02 0.64
CA LYS A 40 -9.38 13.46 0.87
C LYS A 40 -8.09 14.12 0.40
N GLU A 41 -6.97 13.46 0.61
CA GLU A 41 -5.64 13.94 0.25
C GLU A 41 -5.42 13.88 -1.28
N SER A 42 -4.47 14.67 -1.79
CA SER A 42 -4.15 14.71 -3.22
C SER A 42 -3.40 13.47 -3.73
N SER A 43 -2.88 12.64 -2.82
CA SER A 43 -2.13 11.44 -3.13
C SER A 43 -2.52 10.28 -2.21
N PRO A 44 -2.48 9.03 -2.69
CA PRO A 44 -2.70 7.86 -1.84
C PRO A 44 -1.54 7.67 -0.85
N GLY A 45 -1.73 6.75 0.10
CA GLY A 45 -0.69 6.29 1.02
C GLY A 45 -0.95 6.62 2.48
N GLY A 46 -1.80 7.60 2.79
CA GLY A 46 -2.10 7.99 4.17
C GLY A 46 -0.83 8.30 4.97
N LEU A 47 -0.66 7.66 6.14
CA LEU A 47 0.57 7.78 6.95
C LEU A 47 1.79 7.10 6.34
N SER A 48 1.62 6.26 5.32
CA SER A 48 2.71 5.55 4.64
C SER A 48 3.16 6.26 3.36
N ARG A 49 2.75 7.52 3.14
CA ARG A 49 3.15 8.30 1.97
C ARG A 49 4.55 8.88 2.13
N THR A 50 5.21 9.11 1.01
CA THR A 50 6.46 9.88 0.92
C THR A 50 6.17 11.21 0.25
N VAL A 51 6.80 12.28 0.72
CA VAL A 51 6.73 13.63 0.17
C VAL A 51 8.13 14.13 -0.16
N MET A 52 8.26 14.88 -1.24
CA MET A 52 9.51 15.54 -1.62
C MET A 52 9.45 17.01 -1.19
N ASP A 53 10.50 17.51 -0.56
CA ASP A 53 10.63 18.93 -0.24
C ASP A 53 11.20 19.75 -1.42
N GLU A 54 11.27 21.07 -1.24
CA GLU A 54 11.78 22.00 -2.26
C GLU A 54 13.26 21.82 -2.60
N ASN A 55 14.02 21.13 -1.75
CA ASN A 55 15.44 20.85 -1.92
C ASN A 55 15.70 19.44 -2.50
N GLY A 56 14.64 18.67 -2.78
CA GLY A 56 14.72 17.33 -3.36
C GLY A 56 14.90 16.20 -2.36
N PHE A 57 14.78 16.46 -1.04
CA PHE A 57 14.82 15.39 -0.04
C PHE A 57 13.46 14.69 0.08
N LEU A 58 13.50 13.38 0.31
CA LEU A 58 12.32 12.55 0.52
C LEU A 58 12.07 12.35 2.01
N TRP A 59 10.84 12.63 2.44
CA TRP A 59 10.38 12.52 3.81
C TRP A 59 9.14 11.63 3.89
N ASP A 60 9.01 10.88 4.98
CA ASP A 60 7.80 10.12 5.30
C ASP A 60 7.35 10.43 6.75
N MET A 61 6.25 9.81 7.19
CA MET A 61 5.69 10.06 8.52
C MET A 61 6.23 9.09 9.58
N GLY A 62 7.55 9.05 9.77
CA GLY A 62 8.17 8.36 10.91
C GLY A 62 9.20 7.29 10.58
N GLY A 63 9.82 7.31 9.40
CA GLY A 63 10.89 6.39 9.02
C GLY A 63 10.40 4.96 8.82
N HIS A 64 9.36 4.80 8.00
CA HIS A 64 8.77 3.51 7.68
C HIS A 64 9.77 2.61 6.97
N ILE A 65 9.79 1.36 7.43
CA ILE A 65 10.39 0.22 6.74
C ILE A 65 9.30 -0.82 6.55
N THR A 66 9.30 -1.53 5.42
CA THR A 66 8.41 -2.67 5.22
C THR A 66 9.06 -3.97 5.69
N PHE A 67 8.29 -4.80 6.38
CA PHE A 67 8.66 -6.15 6.80
C PHE A 67 7.39 -6.95 7.01
N ASP A 68 7.50 -8.27 6.88
CA ASP A 68 6.40 -9.19 7.16
C ASP A 68 6.86 -10.36 8.04
N HIS A 69 5.93 -10.93 8.81
CA HIS A 69 6.18 -12.11 9.64
C HIS A 69 5.48 -13.34 9.03
N ASN A 70 5.94 -13.78 7.85
CA ASN A 70 5.32 -14.84 7.07
C ASN A 70 3.90 -14.50 6.61
N LEU A 71 3.76 -13.36 5.92
CA LEU A 71 2.53 -12.96 5.26
C LEU A 71 2.72 -12.99 3.74
N PRO A 72 2.62 -14.18 3.08
CA PRO A 72 2.87 -14.31 1.65
C PRO A 72 2.02 -13.38 0.79
N TYR A 73 0.76 -13.16 1.19
CA TYR A 73 -0.17 -12.28 0.48
C TYR A 73 0.32 -10.82 0.46
N TYR A 74 0.87 -10.34 1.58
CA TYR A 74 1.44 -9.01 1.65
C TYR A 74 2.72 -8.91 0.81
N ASN A 75 3.61 -9.90 0.94
CA ASN A 75 4.87 -9.96 0.19
C ASN A 75 4.64 -9.98 -1.33
N GLU A 76 3.66 -10.77 -1.79
CA GLU A 76 3.22 -10.75 -3.19
C GLU A 76 2.72 -9.37 -3.62
N ALA A 77 1.89 -8.71 -2.79
CA ALA A 77 1.35 -7.39 -3.11
C ALA A 77 2.45 -6.32 -3.25
N VAL A 78 3.43 -6.29 -2.32
CA VAL A 78 4.52 -5.30 -2.38
C VAL A 78 5.49 -5.56 -3.53
N ARG A 79 5.74 -6.83 -3.88
CA ARG A 79 6.56 -7.20 -5.05
C ARG A 79 5.85 -6.99 -6.38
N TRP A 80 4.52 -7.12 -6.40
CA TRP A 80 3.71 -6.77 -7.57
C TRP A 80 3.70 -5.26 -7.81
N ALA A 81 3.70 -4.46 -6.74
CA ALA A 81 3.62 -3.00 -6.83
C ALA A 81 4.96 -2.31 -7.11
N VAL A 82 6.09 -2.92 -6.70
CA VAL A 82 7.44 -2.35 -6.81
C VAL A 82 8.43 -3.44 -7.21
N ASP A 83 9.14 -3.21 -8.31
CA ASP A 83 10.06 -4.19 -8.92
C ASP A 83 11.35 -4.40 -8.11
N GLU A 84 11.88 -3.32 -7.51
CA GLU A 84 13.19 -3.31 -6.85
C GLU A 84 13.08 -2.98 -5.36
N TRP A 85 13.73 -3.79 -4.53
CA TRP A 85 13.74 -3.62 -3.07
C TRP A 85 15.16 -3.67 -2.52
N ASN A 86 15.49 -2.69 -1.67
CA ASN A 86 16.68 -2.74 -0.84
C ASN A 86 16.43 -3.63 0.39
N ILE A 87 17.20 -4.70 0.54
CA ILE A 87 17.11 -5.62 1.68
C ILE A 87 18.20 -5.26 2.70
N LEU A 88 17.78 -4.88 3.90
CA LEU A 88 18.65 -4.36 4.94
C LEU A 88 18.54 -5.21 6.21
N THR A 89 19.68 -5.42 6.88
CA THR A 89 19.68 -5.92 8.26
C THR A 89 19.49 -4.74 9.22
N ARG A 90 18.48 -4.81 10.09
CA ARG A 90 18.16 -3.75 11.05
C ARG A 90 19.38 -3.42 11.92
N ASN A 91 19.79 -2.16 11.91
CA ASN A 91 20.80 -1.60 12.81
C ASN A 91 20.18 -0.42 13.59
N CYS A 92 19.80 -0.65 14.84
CA CYS A 92 19.18 0.35 15.70
C CYS A 92 20.03 0.50 16.96
N GLN A 93 20.24 1.75 17.40
CA GLN A 93 21.09 2.10 18.53
C GLN A 93 20.29 2.94 19.53
N VAL A 94 20.67 2.83 20.80
CA VAL A 94 20.20 3.72 21.85
C VAL A 94 21.39 4.55 22.31
N TYR A 95 21.26 5.87 22.24
CA TYR A 95 22.28 6.78 22.72
C TYR A 95 21.99 7.15 24.17
N PHE A 96 22.97 6.95 25.04
CA PHE A 96 22.94 7.29 26.47
C PHE A 96 24.00 8.35 26.77
#